data_AF-M9RIU6-F1
#
_entry.id   AF-M9RIU6-F1
#
_cell.length_a   1.000
_cell.length_b   1.000
_cell.length_c   1.000
_cell.angle_alpha   90.00
_cell.angle_beta   90.00
_cell.angle_gamma   90.00
#
_symmetry.space_group_name_H-M   'P 1'
#
loop_
_entity.id
_entity.type
_entity.pdbx_description
1 polymer ?
#
loop_
_entity_poly.entity_id
_entity_poly.type
_entity_poly.pdbx_seq_one_letter_code
_entity_poly.pdbx_strand_id
1 'polypeptide(L)'
;MAEWSFDQSISEETSPPFEDLVELWSAFEIIDEVGPRYDSGKRLQQLDDDLFDGLRLRTVTDEHPLNWIKGSVQAKNEILKKIPVGSHSALEVVTGLNALKAARVDLPLHRESPVLLSEEYRIEQGLVFVRSKPRLKYITGKPTSHYYAQISQDWAQFFVELDVIGSVVTKLVLRCLQEGRAICVLQEISGCALQVPSSWNTKSGLDGRAKSPFLLTCDLAEAWNLKHMDTLERSDRKVKTRALRWLHGTCQRL
;
A
#
# COMPACT_ATOMS: atom_id res chain seq x y z
N MET A 1 -5.78 -7.07 22.54
CA MET A 1 -5.34 -7.02 21.14
C MET A 1 -4.73 -8.38 20.86
N ALA A 2 -5.39 -9.21 20.06
CA ALA A 2 -4.82 -10.49 19.67
C ALA A 2 -3.65 -10.19 18.74
N GLU A 3 -2.46 -10.72 19.05
CA GLU A 3 -1.36 -10.73 18.09
C GLU A 3 -1.81 -11.57 16.90
N TRP A 4 -1.99 -10.91 15.76
CA TRP A 4 -2.24 -11.59 14.51
C TRP A 4 -0.94 -12.28 14.10
N SER A 5 -0.80 -13.57 14.46
CA SER A 5 0.31 -14.40 14.01
C SER A 5 -0.18 -15.24 12.84
N PHE A 6 0.40 -15.01 11.66
CA PHE A 6 0.43 -16.07 10.66
C PHE A 6 1.08 -17.30 11.30
N ASP A 7 0.47 -18.47 11.11
CA ASP A 7 1.23 -19.69 11.22
C ASP A 7 2.26 -19.66 10.08
N GLN A 8 3.51 -19.31 10.41
CA GLN A 8 4.59 -19.11 9.43
C GLN A 8 5.13 -20.44 8.89
N SER A 9 4.50 -21.56 9.23
CA SER A 9 4.88 -22.89 8.81
C SER A 9 4.48 -23.10 7.33
N ILE A 10 5.44 -22.88 6.44
CA ILE A 10 5.30 -23.22 5.02
C ILE A 10 5.62 -24.71 4.87
N SER A 11 4.61 -25.53 4.57
CA SER A 11 4.77 -26.98 4.43
C SER A 11 3.71 -27.58 3.51
N GLU A 12 3.85 -28.87 3.17
CA GLU A 12 2.80 -29.61 2.44
C GLU A 12 1.53 -29.82 3.28
N GLU A 13 1.63 -29.78 4.60
CA GLU A 13 0.53 -30.03 5.54
C GLU A 13 -0.27 -28.77 5.86
N THR A 14 0.22 -27.60 5.44
CA THR A 14 -0.41 -26.30 5.68
C THR A 14 -0.93 -25.70 4.40
N SER A 15 -2.04 -24.99 4.48
CA SER A 15 -2.61 -24.26 3.35
C SER A 15 -2.06 -22.83 3.31
N PRO A 16 -1.72 -22.29 2.12
CA PRO A 16 -1.40 -20.87 1.99
C PRO A 16 -2.61 -19.99 2.33
N PRO A 17 -2.40 -18.79 2.88
CA PRO A 17 -3.47 -17.87 3.26
C PRO A 17 -3.99 -17.08 2.06
N PHE A 18 -4.64 -17.77 1.12
CA PHE A 18 -5.23 -17.13 -0.07
C PHE A 18 -6.34 -16.14 0.30
N GLU A 19 -7.13 -16.43 1.33
CA GLU A 19 -8.24 -15.57 1.76
C GLU A 19 -7.74 -14.17 2.13
N ASP A 20 -6.69 -14.08 2.95
CA ASP A 20 -6.07 -12.79 3.34
C ASP A 20 -5.57 -12.00 2.13
N LEU A 21 -5.01 -12.70 1.14
CA LEU A 21 -4.47 -12.10 -0.06
C LEU A 21 -5.61 -11.59 -0.97
N VAL A 22 -6.71 -12.34 -1.09
CA VAL A 22 -7.93 -11.97 -1.81
C VAL A 22 -8.59 -10.76 -1.16
N GLU A 23 -8.79 -10.79 0.16
CA GLU A 23 -9.38 -9.67 0.90
C GLU A 23 -8.52 -8.40 0.75
N LEU A 24 -7.20 -8.53 0.79
CA LEU A 24 -6.28 -7.40 0.59
C LEU A 24 -6.46 -6.77 -0.80
N TRP A 25 -6.56 -7.58 -1.86
CA TRP A 25 -6.79 -7.05 -3.21
C TRP A 25 -8.13 -6.36 -3.33
N SER A 26 -9.20 -6.94 -2.78
CA SER A 26 -10.52 -6.31 -2.77
C SER A 26 -10.50 -4.99 -1.99
N ALA A 27 -9.82 -4.92 -0.85
CA ALA A 27 -9.69 -3.69 -0.07
C ALA A 27 -8.96 -2.57 -0.83
N PHE A 28 -8.00 -2.92 -1.70
CA PHE A 28 -7.28 -1.94 -2.53
C PHE A 28 -8.14 -1.31 -3.63
N GLU A 29 -9.31 -1.86 -3.94
CA GLU A 29 -10.25 -1.24 -4.87
C GLU A 29 -10.92 -0.01 -4.24
N ILE A 30 -11.19 -0.06 -2.92
CA ILE A 30 -11.94 0.94 -2.15
C ILE A 30 -11.01 1.70 -1.19
N ILE A 31 -10.48 2.83 -1.64
CA ILE A 31 -9.53 3.66 -0.87
C ILE A 31 -10.17 4.88 -0.20
N ASP A 32 -11.48 4.84 0.04
CA ASP A 32 -12.22 5.98 0.58
C ASP A 32 -11.84 6.35 2.01
N GLU A 33 -11.37 5.37 2.79
CA GLU A 33 -10.90 5.56 4.16
C GLU A 33 -9.58 6.36 4.26
N VAL A 34 -8.81 6.47 3.16
CA VAL A 34 -7.61 7.33 3.09
C VAL A 34 -8.00 8.82 3.08
N GLY A 35 -9.28 9.12 2.84
CA GLY A 35 -9.84 10.46 2.87
C GLY A 35 -10.38 10.92 1.52
N PRO A 36 -11.04 12.09 1.47
CA PRO A 36 -11.66 12.60 0.26
C PRO A 36 -10.65 13.01 -0.81
N ARG A 37 -11.11 13.04 -2.06
CA ARG A 37 -10.28 13.42 -3.21
C ARG A 37 -10.07 14.93 -3.28
N TYR A 38 -8.81 15.32 -3.49
CA TYR A 38 -8.37 16.69 -3.77
C TYR A 38 -7.64 16.72 -5.12
N ASP A 39 -8.32 16.31 -6.19
CA ASP A 39 -7.79 16.28 -7.55
C ASP A 39 -8.30 17.45 -8.43
N SER A 40 -9.24 18.23 -7.93
CA SER A 40 -9.77 19.43 -8.59
C SER A 40 -9.01 20.71 -8.19
N GLY A 41 -8.78 21.60 -9.16
CA GLY A 41 -8.00 22.83 -8.94
C GLY A 41 -8.53 23.74 -7.83
N LYS A 42 -9.86 23.86 -7.67
CA LYS A 42 -10.45 24.69 -6.61
C LYS A 42 -10.18 24.16 -5.20
N ARG A 43 -10.33 22.86 -4.99
CA ARG A 43 -10.07 22.23 -3.67
C ARG A 43 -8.58 22.23 -3.34
N LEU A 44 -7.73 22.01 -4.34
CA LEU A 44 -6.28 22.06 -4.17
C LEU A 44 -5.78 23.47 -3.83
N GLN A 45 -6.29 24.49 -4.51
CA GLN A 45 -5.91 25.88 -4.23
C GLN A 45 -6.33 26.30 -2.82
N GLN A 46 -7.55 25.93 -2.40
CA GLN A 46 -8.00 26.16 -1.03
C GLN A 46 -7.06 25.51 -0.02
N LEU A 47 -6.72 24.25 -0.25
CA LEU A 47 -5.81 23.51 0.61
C LEU A 47 -4.41 24.15 0.64
N ASP A 48 -3.92 24.67 -0.48
CA ASP A 48 -2.65 25.40 -0.54
C ASP A 48 -2.69 26.65 0.36
N ASP A 49 -3.69 27.52 0.19
CA ASP A 49 -3.89 28.73 0.99
C ASP A 49 -3.99 28.43 2.50
N ASP A 50 -4.57 27.29 2.83
CA ASP A 50 -4.86 26.86 4.17
C ASP A 50 -3.68 26.15 4.87
N LEU A 51 -2.85 25.42 4.11
CA LEU A 51 -1.67 24.68 4.61
C LEU A 51 -0.41 25.54 4.68
N PHE A 52 -0.34 26.63 3.92
CA PHE A 52 0.81 27.52 3.90
C PHE A 52 0.53 28.85 4.61
N ASP A 53 1.53 29.32 5.35
CA ASP A 53 1.62 30.70 5.80
C ASP A 53 2.80 31.36 5.07
N GLY A 54 2.49 32.00 3.94
CA GLY A 54 3.49 32.42 2.96
C GLY A 54 4.24 31.21 2.40
N LEU A 55 5.53 31.08 2.75
CA LEU A 55 6.40 29.98 2.28
C LEU A 55 6.59 28.86 3.32
N ARG A 56 5.94 28.98 4.49
CA ARG A 56 6.11 28.07 5.62
C ARG A 56 4.93 27.11 5.71
N LEU A 57 5.25 25.86 6.04
CA LEU A 57 4.25 24.83 6.31
C LEU A 57 3.61 25.05 7.68
N ARG A 58 2.28 25.15 7.73
CA ARG A 58 1.56 25.24 9.01
C ARG A 58 1.58 23.90 9.74
N THR A 59 1.63 23.94 11.05
CA THR A 59 1.54 22.75 11.92
C THR A 59 0.17 22.59 12.58
N VAL A 60 -0.63 23.65 12.56
CA VAL A 60 -1.99 23.72 13.13
C VAL A 60 -2.84 24.56 12.19
N THR A 61 -4.08 24.14 11.95
CA THR A 61 -5.06 24.89 11.17
C THR A 61 -6.44 24.77 11.82
N ASP A 62 -7.16 25.89 12.00
CA ASP A 62 -8.46 25.93 12.70
C ASP A 62 -8.47 25.13 14.02
N GLU A 63 -7.44 25.31 14.85
CA GLU A 63 -7.22 24.60 16.14
C GLU A 63 -6.96 23.08 16.02
N HIS A 64 -6.88 22.53 14.80
CA HIS A 64 -6.56 21.13 14.55
C HIS A 64 -5.08 20.95 14.20
N PRO A 65 -4.33 20.10 14.93
CA PRO A 65 -2.94 19.81 14.58
C PRO A 65 -2.87 19.01 13.29
N LEU A 66 -1.98 19.42 12.38
CA LEU A 66 -1.74 18.73 11.12
C LEU A 66 -0.73 17.59 11.32
N ASN A 67 -1.13 16.38 10.92
CA ASN A 67 -0.29 15.19 10.99
C ASN A 67 0.66 15.11 9.77
N TRP A 68 1.79 15.80 9.86
CA TRP A 68 2.82 15.74 8.82
C TRP A 68 3.64 14.46 8.89
N ILE A 69 3.46 13.60 7.90
CA ILE A 69 4.16 12.34 7.75
C ILE A 69 5.48 12.58 7.02
N LYS A 70 6.59 12.12 7.59
CA LYS A 70 7.93 12.43 7.06
C LYS A 70 8.42 11.32 6.15
N GLY A 71 8.38 11.60 4.84
CA GLY A 71 8.95 10.74 3.82
C GLY A 71 7.99 9.68 3.28
N SER A 72 8.31 9.22 2.07
CA SER A 72 7.46 8.32 1.29
C SER A 72 7.22 6.96 1.94
N VAL A 73 8.19 6.42 2.68
CA VAL A 73 8.04 5.13 3.39
C VAL A 73 6.99 5.21 4.50
N GLN A 74 7.05 6.26 5.32
CA GLN A 74 6.05 6.46 6.37
C GLN A 74 4.69 6.78 5.77
N ALA A 75 4.65 7.60 4.71
CA ALA A 75 3.40 7.92 4.01
C ALA A 75 2.72 6.66 3.46
N LYS A 76 3.49 5.75 2.84
CA LYS A 76 2.98 4.44 2.41
C LYS A 76 2.38 3.65 3.58
N ASN A 77 3.06 3.59 4.71
CA ASN A 77 2.59 2.83 5.87
C ASN A 77 1.31 3.44 6.45
N GLU A 78 1.24 4.77 6.58
CA GLU A 78 0.04 5.45 7.07
C GLU A 78 -1.15 5.28 6.10
N ILE A 79 -0.94 5.31 4.79
CA ILE A 79 -2.00 4.98 3.81
C ILE A 79 -2.53 3.56 4.05
N LEU A 80 -1.64 2.58 4.18
CA LEU A 80 -2.04 1.18 4.40
C LEU A 80 -2.73 0.96 5.75
N LYS A 81 -2.39 1.73 6.79
CA LYS A 81 -3.08 1.66 8.09
C LYS A 81 -4.54 2.07 8.01
N LYS A 82 -4.88 3.00 7.12
CA LYS A 82 -6.26 3.51 6.97
C LYS A 82 -7.17 2.55 6.22
N ILE A 83 -6.63 1.60 5.46
CA ILE A 83 -7.42 0.68 4.63
C ILE A 83 -7.75 -0.57 5.45
N PRO A 84 -9.03 -0.83 5.76
CA PRO A 84 -9.43 -2.03 6.48
C PRO A 84 -9.41 -3.28 5.58
N VAL A 85 -8.97 -4.40 6.14
CA VAL A 85 -8.97 -5.74 5.54
C VAL A 85 -9.49 -6.70 6.62
N GLY A 86 -10.77 -7.05 6.55
CA GLY A 86 -11.44 -7.78 7.63
C GLY A 86 -11.34 -7.03 8.97
N SER A 87 -10.78 -7.68 9.99
CA SER A 87 -10.52 -7.09 11.32
C SER A 87 -9.18 -6.37 11.44
N HIS A 88 -8.37 -6.34 10.38
CA HIS A 88 -7.01 -5.82 10.36
C HIS A 88 -6.88 -4.61 9.45
N SER A 89 -5.74 -3.92 9.55
CA SER A 89 -5.33 -2.93 8.55
C SER A 89 -4.57 -3.60 7.41
N ALA A 90 -4.62 -3.01 6.22
CA ALA A 90 -3.82 -3.49 5.09
C ALA A 90 -2.31 -3.48 5.40
N LEU A 91 -1.84 -2.58 6.28
CA LEU A 91 -0.44 -2.58 6.71
C LEU A 91 -0.09 -3.86 7.48
N GLU A 92 -0.91 -4.26 8.42
CA GLU A 92 -0.71 -5.51 9.16
C GLU A 92 -0.70 -6.68 8.19
N VAL A 93 -1.69 -6.76 7.30
CA VAL A 93 -1.81 -7.84 6.31
C VAL A 93 -0.59 -7.95 5.42
N VAL A 94 -0.17 -6.84 4.81
CA VAL A 94 1.04 -6.78 3.98
C VAL A 94 2.29 -7.13 4.79
N THR A 95 2.37 -6.78 6.07
CA THR A 95 3.53 -7.09 6.92
C THR A 95 3.63 -8.58 7.20
N GLY A 96 2.50 -9.23 7.53
CA GLY A 96 2.43 -10.68 7.72
C GLY A 96 2.77 -11.46 6.44
N LEU A 97 2.20 -11.05 5.30
CA LEU A 97 2.50 -11.65 4.00
C LEU A 97 3.97 -11.47 3.60
N ASN A 98 4.59 -10.32 3.92
CA ASN A 98 6.03 -10.12 3.69
C ASN A 98 6.89 -10.99 4.63
N ALA A 99 6.43 -11.27 5.85
CA ALA A 99 7.11 -12.20 6.75
C ALA A 99 7.09 -13.63 6.17
N LEU A 100 5.96 -14.09 5.63
CA LEU A 100 5.88 -15.36 4.88
C LEU A 100 6.82 -15.38 3.66
N LYS A 101 6.85 -14.28 2.91
CA LYS A 101 7.78 -14.11 1.79
C LYS A 101 9.25 -14.19 2.22
N ALA A 102 9.58 -13.70 3.42
CA ALA A 102 10.92 -13.82 3.98
C ALA A 102 11.21 -15.25 4.42
N ALA A 103 10.28 -15.90 5.13
CA ALA A 103 10.43 -17.27 5.64
C ALA A 103 10.67 -18.31 4.52
N ARG A 104 10.18 -18.05 3.29
CA ARG A 104 10.43 -18.94 2.13
C ARG A 104 11.91 -19.20 1.86
N VAL A 105 12.82 -18.32 2.30
CA VAL A 105 14.27 -18.47 2.07
C VAL A 105 14.87 -19.65 2.84
N ASP A 106 14.18 -20.10 3.89
CA ASP A 106 14.61 -21.19 4.77
C ASP A 106 14.07 -22.55 4.33
N LEU A 107 13.28 -22.60 3.26
CA LEU A 107 12.77 -23.83 2.68
C LEU A 107 13.89 -24.73 2.14
N PRO A 108 13.77 -26.06 2.27
CA PRO A 108 14.74 -26.99 1.74
C PRO A 108 14.80 -26.89 0.21
N LEU A 109 16.01 -26.72 -0.31
CA LEU A 109 16.22 -26.56 -1.76
C LEU A 109 16.03 -27.90 -2.46
N HIS A 110 15.13 -27.93 -3.43
CA HIS A 110 14.85 -29.11 -4.23
C HIS A 110 15.49 -29.03 -5.62
N ARG A 111 15.44 -27.85 -6.26
CA ARG A 111 15.89 -27.66 -7.65
C ARG A 111 16.76 -26.43 -7.82
N GLU A 112 17.81 -26.57 -8.62
CA GLU A 112 18.65 -25.47 -9.13
C GLU A 112 18.47 -25.35 -10.64
N SER A 113 18.31 -24.13 -11.15
CA SER A 113 18.21 -23.85 -12.59
C SER A 113 19.08 -22.65 -12.96
N PRO A 114 19.80 -22.68 -14.11
CA PRO A 114 20.53 -21.52 -14.63
C PRO A 114 19.62 -20.46 -15.26
N VAL A 115 18.32 -20.74 -15.39
CA VAL A 115 17.30 -19.85 -15.93
C VAL A 115 16.15 -19.72 -14.92
N LEU A 116 15.57 -18.53 -14.80
CA LEU A 116 14.36 -18.32 -14.02
C LEU A 116 13.20 -19.09 -14.68
N LEU A 117 12.61 -20.03 -13.94
CA LEU A 117 11.49 -20.83 -14.43
C LEU A 117 10.24 -19.95 -14.57
N SER A 118 9.41 -20.22 -15.57
CA SER A 118 8.17 -19.46 -15.79
C SER A 118 7.20 -19.63 -14.61
N GLU A 119 6.24 -18.73 -14.49
CA GLU A 119 5.21 -18.79 -13.45
C GLU A 119 4.37 -20.06 -13.58
N GLU A 120 3.91 -20.37 -14.80
CA GLU A 120 3.08 -21.54 -15.09
C GLU A 120 3.80 -22.84 -14.74
N TYR A 121 5.05 -22.97 -15.18
CA TYR A 121 5.85 -24.17 -14.90
C TYR A 121 6.13 -24.35 -13.40
N ARG A 122 6.33 -23.24 -12.68
CA ARG A 122 6.50 -23.29 -11.22
C ARG A 122 5.24 -23.79 -10.54
N ILE A 123 4.08 -23.27 -10.93
CA ILE A 123 2.79 -23.66 -10.35
C ILE A 123 2.49 -25.13 -10.64
N GLU A 124 2.57 -25.56 -11.91
CA GLU A 124 2.30 -26.94 -12.32
C GLU A 124 3.13 -27.97 -11.55
N GLN A 125 4.40 -27.63 -11.25
CA GLN A 125 5.34 -28.51 -10.57
C GLN A 125 5.37 -28.31 -9.04
N GLY A 126 4.56 -27.41 -8.49
CA GLY A 126 4.56 -27.08 -7.06
C GLY A 126 5.89 -26.49 -6.56
N LEU A 127 6.57 -25.71 -7.40
CA LEU A 127 7.88 -25.12 -7.13
C LEU A 127 7.77 -23.67 -6.64
N VAL A 128 8.24 -23.41 -5.43
CA VAL A 128 8.38 -22.07 -4.84
C VAL A 128 9.76 -21.51 -5.13
N PHE A 129 9.85 -20.30 -5.66
CA PHE A 129 11.14 -19.62 -5.84
C PHE A 129 11.69 -19.13 -4.49
N VAL A 130 12.91 -19.57 -4.17
CA VAL A 130 13.57 -19.28 -2.89
C VAL A 130 14.49 -18.08 -3.02
N ARG A 131 15.49 -18.18 -3.91
CA ARG A 131 16.51 -17.12 -4.11
C ARG A 131 17.27 -17.30 -5.41
N SER A 132 17.90 -16.22 -5.86
CA SER A 132 18.94 -16.23 -6.90
C SER A 132 20.31 -16.06 -6.25
N LYS A 133 21.29 -16.87 -6.64
CA LYS A 133 22.70 -16.65 -6.32
C LYS A 133 23.40 -16.09 -7.55
N PRO A 134 23.59 -14.76 -7.65
CA PRO A 134 24.30 -14.18 -8.77
C PRO A 134 25.72 -14.71 -8.79
N ARG A 135 26.17 -15.14 -9.97
CA ARG A 135 27.58 -15.46 -10.22
C ARG A 135 28.08 -14.51 -11.29
N LEU A 136 29.23 -13.89 -11.04
CA LEU A 136 29.91 -13.07 -12.03
C LEU A 136 30.41 -13.99 -13.14
N LYS A 137 29.60 -14.15 -14.19
CA LYS A 137 29.87 -15.08 -15.30
C LYS A 137 31.22 -14.80 -15.96
N TYR A 138 31.61 -13.53 -16.03
CA TYR A 138 32.92 -13.09 -16.56
C TYR A 138 34.12 -13.52 -15.71
N ILE A 139 33.94 -13.73 -14.40
CA ILE A 139 35.03 -14.10 -13.47
C ILE A 139 35.02 -15.61 -13.19
N THR A 140 33.84 -16.20 -13.05
CA THR A 140 33.67 -17.58 -12.57
C THR A 140 33.29 -18.58 -13.66
N GLY A 141 32.95 -18.11 -14.87
CA GLY A 141 32.46 -18.93 -15.98
C GLY A 141 31.06 -19.56 -15.75
N LYS A 142 30.45 -19.35 -14.58
CA LYS A 142 29.19 -19.98 -14.18
C LYS A 142 28.02 -18.98 -14.27
N PRO A 143 26.83 -19.41 -14.76
CA PRO A 143 25.64 -18.56 -14.79
C PRO A 143 25.13 -18.30 -13.36
N THR A 144 24.24 -17.30 -13.24
CA THR A 144 23.39 -17.13 -12.05
C THR A 144 22.57 -18.40 -11.83
N SER A 145 22.54 -18.87 -10.58
CA SER A 145 21.76 -20.03 -10.19
C SER A 145 20.48 -19.57 -9.48
N HIS A 146 19.34 -20.10 -9.91
CA HIS A 146 18.02 -19.89 -9.31
C HIS A 146 17.61 -21.14 -8.55
N TYR A 147 17.21 -20.98 -7.28
CA TYR A 147 16.89 -22.08 -6.39
C TYR A 147 15.40 -22.11 -6.07
N TYR A 148 14.85 -23.33 -6.05
CA TYR A 148 13.44 -23.60 -5.82
C TYR A 148 13.27 -24.69 -4.77
N ALA A 149 12.23 -24.56 -3.94
CA ALA A 149 11.74 -25.59 -3.06
C ALA A 149 10.50 -26.24 -3.72
N GLN A 150 10.30 -27.54 -3.52
CA GLN A 150 9.08 -28.23 -3.94
C GLN A 150 8.18 -28.38 -2.71
N ILE A 151 6.92 -27.93 -2.83
CA ILE A 151 5.93 -27.99 -1.76
C ILE A 151 4.60 -28.46 -2.34
N SER A 152 3.79 -27.54 -2.85
CA SER A 152 2.51 -27.84 -3.48
C SER A 152 2.21 -26.82 -4.56
N GLN A 153 1.25 -27.16 -5.44
CA GLN A 153 0.77 -26.24 -6.48
C GLN A 153 0.16 -24.98 -5.86
N ASP A 154 -0.60 -25.13 -4.79
CA ASP A 154 -1.24 -24.04 -4.05
C ASP A 154 -0.20 -23.05 -3.49
N TRP A 155 0.84 -23.55 -2.81
CA TRP A 155 1.92 -22.69 -2.31
C TRP A 155 2.68 -22.01 -3.44
N ALA A 156 2.93 -22.71 -4.54
CA ALA A 156 3.59 -22.13 -5.71
C ALA A 156 2.76 -21.00 -6.32
N GLN A 157 1.45 -21.19 -6.48
CA GLN A 157 0.52 -20.17 -6.96
C GLN A 157 0.48 -18.97 -6.00
N PHE A 158 0.32 -19.22 -4.70
CA PHE A 158 0.31 -18.18 -3.68
C PHE A 158 1.56 -17.32 -3.73
N PHE A 159 2.76 -17.92 -3.83
CA PHE A 159 4.00 -17.16 -3.88
C PHE A 159 4.20 -16.37 -5.19
N VAL A 160 3.67 -16.86 -6.31
CA VAL A 160 3.64 -16.09 -7.57
C VAL A 160 2.78 -14.84 -7.41
N GLU A 161 1.59 -14.97 -6.84
CA GLU A 161 0.68 -13.84 -6.58
C GLU A 161 1.23 -12.89 -5.51
N LEU A 162 1.86 -13.42 -4.48
CA LEU A 162 2.52 -12.64 -3.43
C LEU A 162 3.75 -11.90 -3.95
N ASP A 163 4.44 -12.40 -4.98
CA ASP A 163 5.64 -11.75 -5.50
C ASP A 163 5.34 -10.36 -6.11
N VAL A 164 4.11 -10.12 -6.59
CA VAL A 164 3.69 -8.83 -7.14
C VAL A 164 3.15 -7.84 -6.11
N ILE A 165 2.98 -8.23 -4.84
CA ILE A 165 2.37 -7.38 -3.78
C ILE A 165 3.05 -6.00 -3.67
N GLY A 166 4.38 -5.94 -3.80
CA GLY A 166 5.14 -4.69 -3.74
C GLY A 166 4.77 -3.72 -4.86
N SER A 167 4.54 -4.24 -6.07
CA SER A 167 4.07 -3.47 -7.22
C SER A 167 2.64 -2.99 -7.03
N VAL A 168 1.75 -3.87 -6.54
CA VAL A 168 0.35 -3.53 -6.24
C VAL A 168 0.26 -2.41 -5.20
N VAL A 169 0.98 -2.54 -4.09
CA VAL A 169 1.04 -1.50 -3.04
C VAL A 169 1.61 -0.19 -3.58
N THR A 170 2.61 -0.24 -4.46
CA THR A 170 3.15 0.98 -5.09
C THR A 170 2.10 1.66 -5.97
N LYS A 171 1.36 0.89 -6.79
CA LYS A 171 0.26 1.42 -7.61
C LYS A 171 -0.84 2.04 -6.75
N LEU A 172 -1.19 1.41 -5.63
CA LEU A 172 -2.17 1.93 -4.67
C LEU A 172 -1.74 3.28 -4.09
N VAL A 173 -0.49 3.40 -3.63
CA VAL A 173 0.03 4.65 -3.09
C VAL A 173 0.05 5.75 -4.17
N LEU A 174 0.47 5.42 -5.40
CA LEU A 174 0.43 6.36 -6.52
C LEU A 174 -1.01 6.81 -6.83
N ARG A 175 -1.98 5.89 -6.79
CA ARG A 175 -3.41 6.24 -6.94
C ARG A 175 -3.85 7.20 -5.85
N CYS A 176 -3.48 6.97 -4.58
CA CYS A 176 -3.81 7.88 -3.48
C CYS A 176 -3.24 9.29 -3.70
N LEU A 177 -2.03 9.39 -4.26
CA LEU A 177 -1.39 10.67 -4.59
C LEU A 177 -2.05 11.35 -5.80
N GLN A 178 -2.40 10.58 -6.83
CA GLN A 178 -3.08 11.07 -8.04
C GLN A 178 -4.50 11.57 -7.78
N GLU A 179 -5.21 10.92 -6.87
CA GLU A 179 -6.55 11.34 -6.43
C GLU A 179 -6.49 12.45 -5.36
N GLY A 180 -5.29 12.88 -4.95
CA GLY A 180 -5.07 13.90 -3.93
C GLY A 180 -5.53 13.48 -2.53
N ARG A 181 -5.71 12.18 -2.28
CA ARG A 181 -6.07 11.65 -0.94
C ARG A 181 -4.87 11.64 0.01
N ALA A 182 -3.68 11.48 -0.56
CA ALA A 182 -2.40 11.77 0.07
C ALA A 182 -1.76 12.94 -0.66
N ILE A 183 -1.21 13.88 0.09
CA ILE A 183 -0.73 15.17 -0.42
C ILE A 183 0.73 15.29 -0.05
N CYS A 184 1.56 15.61 -1.03
CA CYS A 184 3.01 15.72 -0.86
C CYS A 184 3.40 17.18 -0.97
N VAL A 185 4.27 17.61 -0.07
CA VAL A 185 4.87 18.94 -0.10
C VAL A 185 6.30 18.82 -0.62
N LEU A 186 6.63 19.66 -1.58
CA LEU A 186 8.00 19.85 -2.03
C LEU A 186 8.63 21.00 -1.28
N GLN A 187 9.92 20.86 -0.99
CA GLN A 187 10.75 21.97 -0.56
C GLN A 187 11.57 22.43 -1.76
N GLU A 188 11.19 23.56 -2.33
CA GLU A 188 11.86 24.19 -3.46
C GLU A 188 12.70 25.39 -2.98
N ILE A 189 13.52 25.94 -3.87
CA ILE A 189 14.34 27.14 -3.59
C ILE A 189 13.44 28.34 -3.23
N SER A 190 12.27 28.40 -3.87
CA SER A 190 11.23 29.41 -3.66
C SER A 190 10.41 29.19 -2.38
N GLY A 191 10.54 28.07 -1.68
CA GLY A 191 9.76 27.74 -0.48
C GLY A 191 9.07 26.39 -0.58
N CYS A 192 8.12 26.14 0.34
CA CYS A 192 7.32 24.91 0.30
C CYS A 192 6.17 25.06 -0.70
N ALA A 193 5.86 24.00 -1.46
CA ALA A 193 4.76 23.98 -2.42
C ALA A 193 4.10 22.60 -2.49
N LEU A 194 2.79 22.53 -2.79
CA LEU A 194 2.14 21.24 -3.05
C LEU A 194 2.62 20.63 -4.35
N GLN A 195 2.95 19.33 -4.31
CA GLN A 195 3.06 18.54 -5.53
C GLN A 195 1.65 18.30 -6.09
N VAL A 196 1.41 18.80 -7.30
CA VAL A 196 0.11 18.66 -7.98
C VAL A 196 -0.22 17.17 -8.19
N PRO A 197 -1.43 16.68 -7.84
CA PRO A 197 -1.82 15.28 -7.99
C PRO A 197 -1.63 14.71 -9.40
N SER A 198 -1.94 15.47 -10.44
CA SER A 198 -1.80 15.06 -11.85
C SER A 198 -0.34 14.82 -12.29
N SER A 199 0.63 15.32 -11.54
CA SER A 199 2.05 15.14 -11.85
C SER A 199 2.59 13.76 -11.45
N TRP A 200 1.86 13.02 -10.61
CA TRP A 200 2.25 11.67 -10.21
C TRP A 200 1.97 10.68 -11.34
N ASN A 201 3.02 10.03 -11.83
CA ASN A 201 2.89 8.91 -12.76
C ASN A 201 3.85 7.78 -12.36
N THR A 202 3.69 6.63 -13.01
CA THR A 202 4.50 5.44 -12.75
C THR A 202 6.00 5.64 -13.06
N LYS A 203 6.36 6.62 -13.90
CA LYS A 203 7.77 6.95 -14.21
C LYS A 203 8.39 7.93 -13.21
N SER A 204 7.60 8.81 -12.60
CA SER A 204 8.07 9.75 -11.58
C SER A 204 8.27 9.06 -10.23
N GLY A 205 7.52 7.97 -9.97
CA GLY A 205 7.66 7.13 -8.79
C GLY A 205 7.56 7.90 -7.47
N LEU A 206 7.96 7.27 -6.37
CA LEU A 206 8.23 7.93 -5.07
C LEU A 206 9.70 8.35 -4.95
N ASP A 207 10.48 8.17 -6.02
CA ASP A 207 11.93 8.28 -6.01
C ASP A 207 12.35 9.74 -5.82
N GLY A 208 13.29 9.96 -4.89
CA GLY A 208 13.74 11.30 -4.51
C GLY A 208 12.85 12.03 -3.50
N ARG A 209 11.73 11.45 -3.06
CA ARG A 209 10.80 12.06 -2.06
C ARG A 209 10.96 11.49 -0.64
N ALA A 210 12.13 10.91 -0.34
CA ALA A 210 12.41 10.26 0.94
C ALA A 210 12.27 11.19 2.16
N LYS A 211 12.38 12.51 1.97
CA LYS A 211 12.30 13.52 3.04
C LYS A 211 11.11 14.48 2.90
N SER A 212 10.32 14.35 1.83
CA SER A 212 9.16 15.23 1.63
C SER A 212 8.12 15.03 2.74
N PRO A 213 7.50 16.09 3.25
CA PRO A 213 6.31 15.98 4.09
C PRO A 213 5.13 15.46 3.27
N PHE A 214 4.33 14.59 3.88
CA PHE A 214 3.07 14.13 3.36
C PHE A 214 1.94 14.40 4.36
N LEU A 215 0.72 14.52 3.86
CA LEU A 215 -0.49 14.66 4.66
C LEU A 215 -1.57 13.74 4.07
N LEU A 216 -2.32 13.05 4.92
CA LEU A 216 -3.51 12.32 4.50
C LEU A 216 -4.74 13.20 4.70
N THR A 217 -5.61 13.22 3.70
CA THR A 217 -6.82 14.05 3.73
C THR A 217 -7.85 13.58 4.76
N CYS A 218 -7.79 12.32 5.19
CA CYS A 218 -8.58 11.82 6.33
C CYS A 218 -8.18 12.48 7.65
N ASP A 219 -6.96 12.99 7.77
CA ASP A 219 -6.45 13.63 8.99
C ASP A 219 -6.77 15.14 9.02
N LEU A 220 -7.38 15.68 7.95
CA LEU A 220 -7.89 17.05 7.92
C LEU A 220 -9.20 17.17 8.72
N ALA A 221 -9.41 18.33 9.33
CA ALA A 221 -10.65 18.63 10.05
C ALA A 221 -11.90 18.39 9.16
N GLU A 222 -12.95 17.76 9.70
CA GLU A 222 -14.18 17.48 8.95
C GLU A 222 -14.79 18.76 8.33
N ALA A 223 -14.65 19.88 9.03
CA ALA A 223 -15.09 21.19 8.55
C ALA A 223 -14.47 21.56 7.19
N TRP A 224 -13.23 21.14 6.93
CA TRP A 224 -12.52 21.40 5.67
C TRP A 224 -12.99 20.46 4.56
N ASN A 225 -13.20 19.19 4.92
CA ASN A 225 -13.78 18.19 4.02
C ASN A 225 -15.21 18.56 3.60
N LEU A 226 -15.92 19.36 4.40
CA LEU A 226 -17.31 19.74 4.19
C LEU A 226 -17.50 21.17 3.69
N LYS A 227 -16.56 22.11 3.94
CA LYS A 227 -16.74 23.58 3.80
C LYS A 227 -17.36 23.99 2.46
N HIS A 228 -17.07 23.27 1.37
CA HIS A 228 -17.56 23.58 0.03
C HIS A 228 -18.00 22.36 -0.82
N MET A 229 -18.43 21.25 -0.19
CA MET A 229 -19.16 20.20 -0.93
C MET A 229 -20.55 20.71 -1.33
N ASP A 230 -20.95 20.45 -2.57
CA ASP A 230 -22.33 20.70 -3.02
C ASP A 230 -23.32 19.95 -2.12
N THR A 231 -24.53 20.49 -1.95
CA THR A 231 -25.57 19.92 -1.08
C THR A 231 -25.88 18.45 -1.42
N LEU A 232 -25.82 18.10 -2.69
CA LEU A 232 -25.93 16.72 -3.20
C LEU A 232 -24.78 15.83 -2.71
N GLU A 233 -23.53 16.25 -2.85
CA GLU A 233 -22.37 15.48 -2.39
C GLU A 233 -22.35 15.29 -0.86
N ARG A 234 -22.75 16.33 -0.10
CA ARG A 234 -22.90 16.23 1.37
C ARG A 234 -23.98 15.21 1.75
N SER A 235 -25.09 15.17 1.00
CA SER A 235 -26.18 14.23 1.25
C SER A 235 -25.78 12.79 0.91
N ASP A 236 -25.09 12.58 -0.21
CA ASP A 236 -24.64 11.27 -0.67
C ASP A 236 -23.60 10.68 0.28
N ARG A 237 -22.64 11.51 0.74
CA ARG A 237 -21.66 11.09 1.74
C ARG A 237 -22.30 10.76 3.08
N LYS A 238 -23.28 11.54 3.56
CA LYS A 238 -24.03 11.22 4.79
C LYS A 238 -24.79 9.89 4.67
N VAL A 239 -25.37 9.60 3.51
CA VAL A 239 -26.06 8.33 3.24
C VAL A 239 -25.05 7.18 3.20
N LYS A 240 -23.93 7.33 2.49
CA LYS A 240 -22.85 6.33 2.44
C LYS A 240 -22.23 6.06 3.81
N THR A 241 -21.90 7.10 4.57
CA THR A 241 -21.36 6.94 5.93
C THR A 241 -22.38 6.30 6.88
N ARG A 242 -23.69 6.57 6.73
CA ARG A 242 -24.74 5.86 7.48
C ARG A 242 -24.87 4.40 7.05
N ALA A 243 -24.81 4.12 5.75
CA ALA A 243 -24.89 2.76 5.22
C ALA A 243 -23.69 1.93 5.68
N LEU A 244 -22.48 2.49 5.63
CA LEU A 244 -21.27 1.86 6.14
C LEU A 244 -21.35 1.62 7.66
N ARG A 245 -21.80 2.61 8.45
CA ARG A 245 -22.03 2.42 9.90
C ARG A 245 -23.07 1.36 10.22
N TRP A 246 -24.15 1.30 9.43
CA TRP A 246 -25.19 0.28 9.58
C TRP A 246 -24.60 -1.10 9.26
N LEU A 247 -23.95 -1.27 8.11
CA LEU A 247 -23.27 -2.52 7.73
C LEU A 247 -22.28 -2.99 8.81
N HIS A 248 -21.44 -2.08 9.31
CA HIS A 248 -20.47 -2.39 10.37
C HIS A 248 -21.15 -2.81 11.69
N GLY A 249 -22.27 -2.17 12.05
CA GLY A 249 -23.06 -2.51 13.23
C GLY A 249 -23.84 -3.82 13.09
N THR A 250 -24.17 -4.24 11.88
CA THR A 250 -24.86 -5.53 11.61
C THR A 250 -23.86 -6.68 11.58
N CYS A 251 -22.65 -6.47 11.02
CA CYS A 251 -21.58 -7.48 11.03
C CYS A 251 -21.01 -7.78 12.43
N GLN A 252 -21.14 -6.87 13.40
CA GLN A 252 -20.74 -7.12 14.80
C GLN A 252 -21.79 -7.84 15.64
N ARG A 253 -22.99 -8.10 15.10
CA ARG A 253 -24.11 -8.77 15.81
C ARG A 253 -24.38 -10.19 15.32
N LEU A 254 -23.61 -10.68 14.36
CA LEU A 254 -23.56 -12.07 13.92
C LEU A 254 -22.27 -12.70 14.44
#